data_AF-A0A0B2RK77-F1
#
_entry.id   AF-A0A0B2RK77-F1
#
_cell.length_a   1.000
_cell.length_b   1.000
_cell.length_c   1.000
_cell.angle_alpha   90.00
_cell.angle_beta   90.00
_cell.angle_gamma   90.00
#
_symmetry.space_group_name_H-M   'P 1'
#
loop_
_entity.id
_entity.type
_entity.pdbx_description
1 polymer ?
#
loop_
_entity_poly.entity_id
_entity_poly.type
_entity_poly.pdbx_seq_one_letter_code
_entity_poly.pdbx_strand_id
1 'polypeptide(L)'
;MVWDRLRPSSFQLNEDMIETLFMVNNHNNFKEGFGVAIRDNNNPRRQMVHSASPMPLENRVLDPKKSQNIAILLRALNVTIDEVCDALREGNCDTLGTELLESLLKMAPTKDEESKLKEFQDESSFKLGPAEKFLKAVLDIPFAFKRVDAMLYIANFDSELEYLKKSFETLEVACEELRSSRMFLKILEAVLRTGNRMNVGTNRGDAHAFKLDTLLKLVDIKGTDGKTTLLHFVVQEIVRTEGSHISGSNHPHASDNGHQYTLQDEVDFKKLGLQVVSGLSGELTNVKKAAAMDSDVLSSDVAKLSRGIEKVVQVVKLNEELPLKETNKKFSDAMKGFLERGEQELSTIQAQEKNALSSVKEITQYFHGNSAKEEAHPFRIFMVVRDFLSILDGVCKEVGKVNERTLVGSRQSVMPANSIMQTFFPEIIGKQPSDSSESD
;
A
#
# COMPACT_ATOMS: atom_id res chain seq x y z
N MET A 1 -13.88 -25.91 0.87
CA MET A 1 -13.36 -24.59 1.31
C MET A 1 -12.83 -24.67 2.73
N VAL A 2 -12.03 -23.70 3.18
CA VAL A 2 -11.50 -23.66 4.57
C VAL A 2 -12.63 -23.65 5.62
N TRP A 3 -13.78 -23.10 5.23
CA TRP A 3 -15.04 -23.05 5.98
C TRP A 3 -15.58 -24.44 6.32
N ASP A 4 -15.34 -25.46 5.50
CA ASP A 4 -15.83 -26.82 5.72
C ASP A 4 -15.01 -27.59 6.78
N ARG A 5 -13.90 -27.00 7.28
CA ARG A 5 -13.00 -27.59 8.27
C ARG A 5 -13.15 -26.97 9.68
N LEU A 6 -13.96 -25.92 9.82
CA LEU A 6 -14.24 -25.30 11.11
C LEU A 6 -15.35 -26.10 11.81
N ARG A 7 -15.01 -26.81 12.90
CA ARG A 7 -16.01 -27.52 13.70
C ARG A 7 -16.86 -26.51 14.47
N PRO A 8 -18.21 -26.56 14.39
CA PRO A 8 -19.10 -25.61 15.07
C PRO A 8 -18.98 -25.59 16.61
N SER A 9 -18.29 -26.56 17.20
CA SER A 9 -18.30 -26.81 18.64
C SER A 9 -17.01 -26.40 19.37
N SER A 10 -16.06 -25.71 18.72
CA SER A 10 -14.81 -25.28 19.39
C SER A 10 -14.92 -23.92 20.10
N PHE A 11 -16.04 -23.23 19.93
CA PHE A 11 -16.27 -21.90 20.51
C PHE A 11 -17.73 -21.81 20.98
N GLN A 12 -17.93 -21.74 22.29
CA GLN A 12 -19.24 -21.45 22.87
C GLN A 12 -19.39 -19.94 22.97
N LEU A 13 -20.30 -19.39 22.18
CA LEU A 13 -20.69 -17.99 22.24
C LEU A 13 -21.49 -17.77 23.52
N ASN A 14 -21.07 -16.82 24.36
CA ASN A 14 -21.86 -16.41 25.52
C ASN A 14 -22.89 -15.37 25.05
N GLU A 15 -24.07 -15.87 24.70
CA GLU A 15 -25.18 -15.08 24.16
C GLU A 15 -25.61 -14.00 25.16
N ASP A 16 -25.77 -14.34 26.45
CA ASP A 16 -26.17 -13.39 27.50
C ASP A 16 -25.22 -12.19 27.64
N MET A 17 -23.92 -12.43 27.48
CA MET A 17 -22.91 -11.38 27.55
C MET A 17 -22.94 -10.48 26.30
N ILE A 18 -23.26 -11.04 25.14
CA ILE A 18 -23.46 -10.26 23.90
C ILE A 18 -24.73 -9.41 23.99
N GLU A 19 -25.82 -9.97 24.52
CA GLU A 19 -27.06 -9.21 24.73
C GLU A 19 -26.84 -8.03 25.69
N THR A 20 -26.07 -8.25 26.76
CA THR A 20 -25.75 -7.20 27.74
C THR A 20 -24.84 -6.10 27.17
N LEU A 21 -23.87 -6.46 26.33
CA LEU A 21 -22.87 -5.51 25.82
C LEU A 21 -23.31 -4.75 24.56
N PHE A 22 -24.18 -5.35 23.75
CA PHE A 22 -24.44 -4.87 22.38
C PHE A 22 -25.92 -4.69 22.02
N MET A 23 -26.87 -5.12 22.85
CA MET A 23 -28.29 -4.85 22.58
C MET A 23 -28.80 -3.64 23.38
N VAL A 24 -29.25 -2.62 22.65
CA VAL A 24 -29.95 -1.46 23.19
C VAL A 24 -31.35 -1.91 23.63
N ASN A 25 -31.57 -2.00 24.94
CA ASN A 25 -32.83 -2.45 25.52
C ASN A 25 -33.99 -1.54 25.10
N ASN A 26 -34.87 -2.06 24.24
CA ASN A 26 -36.08 -1.39 23.78
C ASN A 26 -37.29 -2.21 24.24
N HIS A 27 -37.68 -2.09 25.52
CA HIS A 27 -38.92 -2.68 26.02
C HIS A 27 -39.69 -1.68 26.89
N ASN A 28 -40.61 -0.97 26.22
CA ASN A 28 -41.86 -0.52 26.81
C ASN A 28 -42.87 -1.68 26.70
N ASN A 29 -43.41 -2.19 27.82
CA ASN A 29 -44.85 -2.25 28.09
C ASN A 29 -45.24 -3.10 29.31
N PHE A 30 -46.10 -2.49 30.16
CA PHE A 30 -47.31 -3.01 30.81
C PHE A 30 -47.36 -4.38 31.52
N LYS A 31 -47.45 -4.26 32.85
CA LYS A 31 -48.48 -4.77 33.80
C LYS A 31 -48.57 -6.27 34.23
N GLU A 32 -48.70 -6.33 35.57
CA GLU A 32 -49.54 -7.21 36.44
C GLU A 32 -48.95 -8.48 37.09
N GLY A 33 -48.88 -8.45 38.43
CA GLY A 33 -49.44 -9.53 39.25
C GLY A 33 -48.55 -10.27 40.27
N PHE A 34 -48.76 -9.97 41.55
CA PHE A 34 -48.56 -10.81 42.76
C PHE A 34 -47.16 -11.08 43.37
N GLY A 35 -46.95 -10.55 44.59
CA GLY A 35 -46.77 -11.42 45.78
C GLY A 35 -45.45 -11.37 46.58
N VAL A 36 -45.49 -10.66 47.73
CA VAL A 36 -44.93 -11.05 49.06
C VAL A 36 -43.41 -10.85 49.38
N ALA A 37 -43.12 -9.70 49.99
CA ALA A 37 -42.63 -9.46 51.38
C ALA A 37 -41.15 -9.70 51.87
N ILE A 38 -40.64 -8.64 52.54
CA ILE A 38 -39.86 -8.57 53.83
C ILE A 38 -38.32 -8.28 53.82
N ARG A 39 -37.98 -7.08 54.37
CA ARG A 39 -36.80 -6.62 55.18
C ARG A 39 -35.38 -6.64 54.60
N ASP A 40 -34.40 -5.82 54.98
CA ASP A 40 -34.27 -4.65 55.87
C ASP A 40 -32.93 -3.92 55.53
N ASN A 41 -32.83 -2.65 55.92
CA ASN A 41 -31.64 -1.88 56.33
C ASN A 41 -30.61 -1.23 55.35
N ASN A 42 -30.63 0.11 55.44
CA ASN A 42 -29.53 1.03 55.77
C ASN A 42 -28.64 1.73 54.70
N ASN A 43 -28.98 3.02 54.58
CA ASN A 43 -28.14 4.23 54.63
C ASN A 43 -27.80 5.01 53.34
N PRO A 44 -27.79 6.36 53.43
CA PRO A 44 -28.08 7.25 52.31
C PRO A 44 -26.82 7.94 51.78
N ARG A 45 -26.64 7.93 50.45
CA ARG A 45 -25.80 8.94 49.77
C ARG A 45 -26.65 9.66 48.75
N ARG A 46 -26.98 10.91 49.10
CA ARG A 46 -27.51 11.93 48.21
C ARG A 46 -26.62 12.01 46.97
N GLN A 47 -27.18 11.69 45.82
CA GLN A 47 -26.71 12.23 44.55
C GLN A 47 -27.91 12.93 43.92
N MET A 48 -27.87 14.26 43.97
CA MET A 48 -28.85 15.12 43.32
C MET A 48 -28.69 14.96 41.81
N VAL A 49 -29.46 14.04 41.24
CA VAL A 49 -29.68 14.02 39.79
C VAL A 49 -30.76 15.08 39.54
N HIS A 50 -30.34 16.22 38.97
CA HIS A 50 -31.28 17.14 38.36
C HIS A 50 -32.05 16.37 37.28
N SER A 51 -33.28 15.99 37.63
CA SER A 51 -34.21 15.34 36.74
C SER A 51 -34.62 16.34 35.68
N ALA A 52 -33.97 16.29 34.52
CA ALA A 52 -34.53 16.90 33.32
C ALA A 52 -35.77 16.07 32.96
N SER A 53 -36.94 16.68 33.16
CA SER A 53 -38.22 16.11 32.72
C SER A 53 -38.13 15.71 31.24
N PRO A 54 -38.67 14.55 30.81
CA PRO A 54 -38.69 14.19 29.40
C PRO A 54 -39.59 15.20 28.68
N MET A 55 -38.99 16.09 27.88
CA MET A 55 -39.73 16.92 26.92
C MET A 55 -40.61 15.99 26.06
N PRO A 56 -41.93 16.27 25.91
CA PRO A 56 -42.84 15.43 25.14
C PRO A 56 -42.32 15.18 23.72
N LEU A 57 -42.50 13.96 23.22
CA LEU A 57 -42.01 13.47 21.92
C LEU A 57 -42.55 14.24 20.69
N GLU A 58 -43.50 15.16 20.87
CA GLU A 58 -44.24 15.79 19.78
C GLU A 58 -43.61 17.09 19.23
N ASN A 59 -42.51 17.58 19.83
CA ASN A 59 -41.91 18.88 19.52
C ASN A 59 -40.37 18.87 19.37
N ARG A 60 -39.81 17.88 18.67
CA ARG A 60 -38.39 17.89 18.27
C ARG A 60 -38.28 18.07 16.76
N VAL A 61 -37.53 19.09 16.33
CA VAL A 61 -37.34 19.38 14.91
C VAL A 61 -36.40 18.35 14.27
N LEU A 62 -35.38 17.93 15.01
CA LEU A 62 -34.42 16.92 14.59
C LEU A 62 -34.79 15.55 15.15
N ASP A 63 -34.39 14.49 14.43
CA ASP A 63 -34.49 13.15 14.97
C ASP A 63 -33.58 12.99 16.22
N PRO A 64 -33.99 12.17 17.21
CA PRO A 64 -33.23 12.02 18.45
C PRO A 64 -31.78 11.53 18.26
N LYS A 65 -31.52 10.73 17.22
CA LYS A 65 -30.19 10.17 16.96
C LYS A 65 -29.26 11.24 16.39
N LYS A 66 -29.73 12.05 15.44
CA LYS A 66 -29.00 13.19 14.89
C LYS A 66 -28.74 14.27 15.92
N SER A 67 -29.75 14.62 16.73
CA SER A 67 -29.58 15.57 17.84
C SER A 67 -28.51 15.10 18.84
N GLN A 68 -28.54 13.80 19.21
CA GLN A 68 -27.51 13.20 20.06
C GLN A 68 -26.11 13.22 19.41
N ASN A 69 -26.01 12.89 18.12
CA ASN A 69 -24.74 12.90 17.40
C ASN A 69 -24.13 14.31 17.34
N ILE A 70 -24.94 15.33 17.07
CA ILE A 70 -24.52 16.75 17.08
C ILE A 70 -24.04 17.13 18.49
N ALA A 71 -24.80 16.78 19.53
CA ALA A 71 -24.44 17.12 20.91
C ALA A 71 -23.12 16.44 21.36
N ILE A 72 -22.88 15.19 20.95
CA ILE A 72 -21.62 14.48 21.21
C ILE A 72 -20.46 15.18 20.50
N LEU A 73 -20.61 15.53 19.23
CA LEU A 73 -19.56 16.19 18.45
C LEU A 73 -19.15 17.53 19.06
N LEU A 74 -20.13 18.38 19.39
CA LEU A 74 -19.89 19.69 20.00
C LEU A 74 -19.10 19.55 21.33
N ARG A 75 -19.37 18.49 22.09
CA ARG A 75 -18.66 18.20 23.34
C ARG A 75 -17.26 17.62 23.09
N ALA A 76 -17.10 16.78 22.07
CA ALA A 76 -15.84 16.09 21.78
C ALA A 76 -14.79 17.04 21.21
N LEU A 77 -15.19 18.00 20.38
CA LEU A 77 -14.26 18.89 19.68
C LEU A 77 -13.92 20.16 20.46
N ASN A 78 -14.63 20.44 21.55
CA ASN A 78 -14.40 21.62 22.40
C ASN A 78 -14.39 22.96 21.62
N VAL A 79 -15.13 23.02 20.50
CA VAL A 79 -15.32 24.22 19.68
C VAL A 79 -16.68 24.83 20.02
N THR A 80 -16.70 26.16 20.20
CA THR A 80 -17.91 26.92 20.48
C THR A 80 -18.74 27.16 19.22
N ILE A 81 -20.04 27.42 19.39
CA ILE A 81 -20.95 27.73 18.28
C ILE A 81 -20.47 28.96 17.51
N ASP A 82 -19.97 29.96 18.25
CA ASP A 82 -19.48 31.22 17.68
C ASP A 82 -18.22 31.00 16.83
N GLU A 83 -17.26 30.20 17.30
CA GLU A 83 -16.06 29.84 16.53
C GLU A 83 -16.41 29.14 15.21
N VAL A 84 -17.37 28.20 15.23
CA VAL A 84 -17.85 27.55 13.99
C VAL A 84 -18.48 28.57 13.05
N CYS A 85 -19.34 29.46 13.59
CA CYS A 85 -20.02 30.45 12.77
C CYS A 85 -19.05 31.47 12.17
N ASP A 86 -18.05 31.90 12.93
CA ASP A 86 -17.05 32.86 12.47
C ASP A 86 -16.12 32.22 11.44
N ALA A 87 -15.66 30.99 11.66
CA ALA A 87 -14.88 30.26 10.65
C ALA A 87 -15.64 30.10 9.33
N LEU A 88 -16.96 29.82 9.36
CA LEU A 88 -17.80 29.74 8.16
C LEU A 88 -18.06 31.10 7.49
N ARG A 89 -18.06 32.20 8.26
CA ARG A 89 -18.17 33.57 7.72
C ARG A 89 -16.86 34.03 7.09
N GLU A 90 -15.73 33.65 7.66
CA GLU A 90 -14.40 34.06 7.19
C GLU A 90 -13.82 33.10 6.14
N GLY A 91 -14.35 31.88 6.04
CA GLY A 91 -13.83 30.84 5.14
C GLY A 91 -12.54 30.20 5.64
N ASN A 92 -12.31 30.20 6.96
CA ASN A 92 -11.11 29.68 7.57
C ASN A 92 -11.25 28.17 7.84
N CYS A 93 -10.69 27.34 6.95
CA CYS A 93 -10.72 25.88 7.07
C CYS A 93 -9.82 25.36 8.20
N ASP A 94 -8.69 26.03 8.47
CA ASP A 94 -7.67 25.57 9.42
C ASP A 94 -8.16 25.61 10.87
N THR A 95 -9.06 26.55 11.19
CA THR A 95 -9.67 26.66 12.52
C THR A 95 -10.57 25.47 12.85
N LEU A 96 -11.26 24.90 11.84
CA LEU A 96 -12.19 23.80 12.06
C LEU A 96 -11.52 22.43 11.87
N GLY A 97 -10.62 22.32 10.91
CA GLY A 97 -9.98 21.05 10.55
C GLY A 97 -10.91 20.07 9.82
N THR A 98 -10.32 19.10 9.14
CA THR A 98 -11.03 18.14 8.28
C THR A 98 -12.08 17.32 9.03
N GLU A 99 -11.76 16.80 10.22
CA GLU A 99 -12.67 15.92 10.98
C GLU A 99 -13.97 16.61 11.40
N LEU A 100 -13.86 17.88 11.82
CA LEU A 100 -15.02 18.69 12.17
C LEU A 100 -15.83 19.03 10.93
N LEU A 101 -15.18 19.47 9.84
CA LEU A 101 -15.85 19.81 8.58
C LEU A 101 -16.61 18.61 7.99
N GLU A 102 -16.03 17.40 8.02
CA GLU A 102 -16.72 16.17 7.63
C GLU A 102 -17.94 15.88 8.50
N SER A 103 -17.79 16.06 9.81
CA SER A 103 -18.86 15.81 10.77
C SER A 103 -20.00 16.81 10.60
N LEU A 104 -19.68 18.10 10.38
CA LEU A 104 -20.66 19.14 10.05
C LEU A 104 -21.42 18.81 8.75
N LEU A 105 -20.73 18.32 7.72
CA LEU A 105 -21.37 17.95 6.46
C LEU A 105 -22.34 16.78 6.64
N LYS A 106 -21.98 15.78 7.45
CA LYS A 106 -22.87 14.65 7.82
C LYS A 106 -24.08 15.08 8.64
N MET A 107 -24.00 16.23 9.30
CA MET A 107 -25.07 16.80 10.14
C MET A 107 -26.03 17.73 9.38
N ALA A 108 -25.82 17.93 8.07
CA ALA A 108 -26.68 18.79 7.27
C ALA A 108 -28.17 18.48 7.49
N PRO A 109 -29.00 19.49 7.85
CA PRO A 109 -30.42 19.32 7.98
C PRO A 109 -31.04 18.96 6.63
N THR A 110 -32.08 18.13 6.65
CA THR A 110 -32.94 17.94 5.48
C THR A 110 -33.66 19.26 5.16
N LYS A 111 -34.19 19.42 3.94
CA LYS A 111 -34.93 20.63 3.56
C LYS A 111 -36.11 20.90 4.50
N ASP A 112 -36.80 19.86 4.94
CA ASP A 112 -37.93 19.97 5.88
C ASP A 112 -37.47 20.40 7.28
N GLU A 113 -36.34 19.87 7.77
CA GLU A 113 -35.73 20.29 9.04
C GLU A 113 -35.24 21.73 8.98
N GLU A 114 -34.62 22.13 7.87
CA GLU A 114 -34.14 23.49 7.63
C GLU A 114 -35.28 24.51 7.68
N SER A 115 -36.39 24.25 6.99
CA SER A 115 -37.57 25.13 7.03
C SER A 115 -38.12 25.26 8.45
N LYS A 116 -38.28 24.15 9.17
CA LYS A 116 -38.77 24.15 10.56
C LYS A 116 -37.85 24.91 11.51
N LEU A 117 -36.53 24.78 11.37
CA LEU A 117 -35.55 25.51 12.19
C LEU A 117 -35.54 27.02 11.88
N LYS A 118 -35.75 27.41 10.62
CA LYS A 118 -35.82 28.82 10.19
C LYS A 118 -37.11 29.51 10.65
N GLU A 119 -38.24 28.83 10.57
CA GLU A 119 -39.56 29.34 10.98
C GLU A 119 -39.72 29.44 12.50
N PHE A 120 -38.87 28.75 13.27
CA PHE A 120 -38.91 28.78 14.72
C PHE A 120 -38.58 30.17 15.28
N GLN A 121 -39.54 30.79 15.97
CA GLN A 121 -39.35 32.08 16.66
C GLN A 121 -39.03 31.88 18.15
N ASP A 122 -38.11 32.69 18.70
CA ASP A 122 -37.63 32.61 20.09
C ASP A 122 -38.71 32.96 21.14
N GLU A 123 -39.82 33.58 20.72
CA GLU A 123 -40.98 33.88 21.57
C GLU A 123 -41.94 32.69 21.74
N SER A 124 -41.67 31.56 21.09
CA SER A 124 -42.46 30.34 21.27
C SER A 124 -42.30 29.78 22.69
N SER A 125 -43.34 29.13 23.21
CA SER A 125 -43.32 28.46 24.53
C SER A 125 -42.34 27.28 24.63
N PHE A 126 -41.53 27.05 23.60
CA PHE A 126 -40.69 25.88 23.40
C PHE A 126 -39.22 26.30 23.38
N LYS A 127 -38.37 25.58 24.12
CA LYS A 127 -36.92 25.81 24.09
C LYS A 127 -36.27 24.77 23.19
N LEU A 128 -35.60 25.24 22.15
CA LEU A 128 -34.73 24.41 21.31
C LEU A 128 -33.63 23.74 22.16
N GLY A 129 -33.33 22.48 21.84
CA GLY A 129 -32.18 21.79 22.42
C GLY A 129 -30.85 22.34 21.91
N PRO A 130 -29.71 21.95 22.51
CA PRO A 130 -28.39 22.43 22.11
C PRO A 130 -28.06 22.20 20.63
N ALA A 131 -28.47 21.03 20.09
CA ALA A 131 -28.24 20.66 18.70
C ALA A 131 -29.08 21.51 17.73
N GLU A 132 -30.36 21.74 18.04
CA GLU A 132 -31.21 22.60 17.21
C GLU A 132 -30.74 24.07 17.25
N LYS A 133 -30.31 24.57 18.42
CA LYS A 133 -29.73 25.91 18.54
C LYS A 133 -28.47 26.07 17.70
N PHE A 134 -27.59 25.07 17.73
CA PHE A 134 -26.40 25.03 16.91
C PHE A 134 -26.74 25.07 15.41
N LEU A 135 -27.60 24.16 14.94
CA LEU A 135 -27.97 24.14 13.52
C LEU A 135 -28.71 25.40 13.08
N LYS A 136 -29.56 25.99 13.94
CA LYS A 136 -30.22 27.26 13.64
C LYS A 136 -29.19 28.38 13.44
N ALA A 137 -28.21 28.51 14.33
CA ALA A 137 -27.14 29.51 14.21
C ALA A 137 -26.29 29.32 12.94
N VAL A 138 -25.99 28.07 12.58
CA VAL A 138 -25.27 27.74 11.34
C VAL A 138 -26.13 28.07 10.10
N LEU A 139 -27.43 27.78 10.13
CA LEU A 139 -28.37 28.05 9.02
C LEU A 139 -28.63 29.53 8.76
N ASP A 140 -28.36 30.41 9.74
CA ASP A 140 -28.38 31.86 9.55
C ASP A 140 -27.24 32.35 8.63
N ILE A 141 -26.21 31.52 8.42
CA ILE A 141 -25.13 31.79 7.49
C ILE A 141 -25.59 31.38 6.07
N PRO A 142 -25.49 32.30 5.08
CA PRO A 142 -25.87 31.98 3.72
C PRO A 142 -25.10 30.79 3.16
N PHE A 143 -25.83 29.79 2.67
CA PHE A 143 -25.27 28.58 2.06
C PHE A 143 -24.29 27.81 2.96
N ALA A 144 -24.50 27.83 4.29
CA ALA A 144 -23.58 27.27 5.27
C ALA A 144 -23.00 25.89 4.90
N PHE A 145 -23.83 24.92 4.54
CA PHE A 145 -23.35 23.56 4.19
C PHE A 145 -22.62 23.49 2.85
N LYS A 146 -22.88 24.40 1.91
CA LYS A 146 -22.06 24.55 0.70
C LYS A 146 -20.69 25.16 1.03
N ARG A 147 -20.64 26.09 2.00
CA ARG A 147 -19.37 26.63 2.53
C ARG A 147 -18.56 25.54 3.24
N VAL A 148 -19.21 24.73 4.07
CA VAL A 148 -18.58 23.55 4.72
C VAL A 148 -17.99 22.60 3.68
N ASP A 149 -18.74 22.23 2.64
CA ASP A 149 -18.27 21.34 1.56
C ASP A 149 -17.04 21.93 0.84
N ALA A 150 -17.09 23.23 0.50
CA ALA A 150 -15.96 23.93 -0.11
C ALA A 150 -14.73 24.00 0.80
N MET A 151 -14.92 24.32 2.09
CA MET A 151 -13.84 24.38 3.07
C MET A 151 -13.23 23.01 3.34
N LEU A 152 -14.03 21.95 3.37
CA LEU A 152 -13.55 20.57 3.51
C LEU A 152 -12.66 20.17 2.33
N TYR A 153 -13.10 20.50 1.12
CA TYR A 153 -12.30 20.28 -0.09
C TYR A 153 -10.95 21.01 -0.02
N ILE A 154 -10.95 22.29 0.37
CA ILE A 154 -9.74 23.09 0.53
C ILE A 154 -8.80 22.47 1.57
N ALA A 155 -9.33 22.05 2.72
CA ALA A 155 -8.54 21.43 3.79
C ALA A 155 -7.83 20.14 3.35
N ASN A 156 -8.44 19.38 2.42
CA ASN A 156 -7.88 18.13 1.92
C ASN A 156 -6.99 18.31 0.67
N PHE A 157 -7.12 19.45 -0.03
CA PHE A 157 -6.51 19.70 -1.33
C PHE A 157 -5.01 19.42 -1.36
N ASP A 158 -4.24 19.98 -0.42
CA ASP A 158 -2.79 19.85 -0.40
C ASP A 158 -2.34 18.39 -0.18
N SER A 159 -3.08 17.63 0.62
CA SER A 159 -2.76 16.23 0.88
C SER A 159 -3.04 15.33 -0.34
N GLU A 160 -4.14 15.57 -1.05
CA GLU A 160 -4.49 14.86 -2.29
C GLU A 160 -3.50 15.22 -3.40
N LEU A 161 -3.14 16.50 -3.51
CA LEU A 161 -2.16 16.99 -4.48
C LEU A 161 -0.78 16.35 -4.25
N GLU A 162 -0.30 16.33 -3.01
CA GLU A 162 1.00 15.75 -2.65
C GLU A 162 1.05 14.24 -2.91
N TYR A 163 -0.06 13.53 -2.65
CA TYR A 163 -0.18 12.12 -3.00
C TYR A 163 -0.05 11.89 -4.52
N LEU A 164 -0.75 12.69 -5.33
CA LEU A 164 -0.68 12.59 -6.79
C LEU A 164 0.71 12.94 -7.32
N LYS A 165 1.34 14.02 -6.81
CA LYS A 165 2.71 14.43 -7.18
C LYS A 165 3.70 13.28 -6.96
N LYS A 166 3.70 12.68 -5.77
CA LYS A 166 4.55 11.52 -5.44
C LYS A 166 4.26 10.31 -6.30
N SER A 167 2.99 10.08 -6.63
CA SER A 167 2.59 8.96 -7.48
C SER A 167 3.14 9.10 -8.90
N PHE A 168 3.00 10.27 -9.50
CA PHE A 168 3.53 10.53 -10.85
C PHE A 168 5.08 10.54 -10.87
N GLU A 169 5.74 11.11 -9.87
CA GLU A 169 7.19 11.03 -9.72
C GLU A 169 7.65 9.56 -9.61
N THR A 170 6.95 8.74 -8.83
CA THR A 170 7.26 7.31 -8.71
C THR A 170 7.16 6.59 -10.06
N LEU A 171 6.18 6.93 -10.90
CA LEU A 171 6.06 6.36 -12.25
C LEU A 171 7.23 6.77 -13.14
N GLU A 172 7.63 8.04 -13.12
CA GLU A 172 8.77 8.54 -13.90
C GLU A 172 10.08 7.88 -13.46
N VAL A 173 10.34 7.81 -12.15
CA VAL A 173 11.53 7.14 -11.60
C VAL A 173 11.51 5.65 -11.92
N ALA A 174 10.35 4.98 -11.84
CA ALA A 174 10.23 3.57 -12.24
C ALA A 174 10.57 3.33 -13.71
N CYS A 175 10.20 4.26 -14.61
CA CYS A 175 10.58 4.20 -16.02
C CYS A 175 12.11 4.29 -16.19
N GLU A 176 12.74 5.23 -15.48
CA GLU A 176 14.19 5.43 -15.54
C GLU A 176 14.96 4.25 -14.93
N GLU A 177 14.49 3.70 -13.80
CA GLU A 177 15.03 2.50 -13.17
C GLU A 177 15.06 1.32 -14.17
N LEU A 178 13.97 1.07 -14.89
CA LEU A 178 13.93 0.01 -15.91
C LEU A 178 14.87 0.29 -17.08
N ARG A 179 14.94 1.55 -17.53
CA ARG A 179 15.72 1.94 -18.71
C ARG A 179 17.22 1.85 -18.45
N SER A 180 17.65 2.22 -17.25
CA SER A 180 19.06 2.39 -16.90
C SER A 180 19.66 1.23 -16.10
N SER A 181 18.86 0.31 -15.54
CA SER A 181 19.41 -0.79 -14.75
C SER A 181 20.24 -1.75 -15.60
N ARG A 182 21.57 -1.64 -15.43
CA ARG A 182 22.57 -2.50 -16.08
C ARG A 182 22.29 -3.98 -15.80
N MET A 183 21.97 -4.33 -14.56
CA MET A 183 21.76 -5.72 -14.16
C MET A 183 20.48 -6.28 -14.78
N PHE A 184 19.40 -5.50 -14.82
CA PHE A 184 18.18 -5.92 -15.51
C PHE A 184 18.44 -6.20 -17.00
N LEU A 185 19.10 -5.27 -17.71
CA LEU A 185 19.45 -5.45 -19.12
C LEU A 185 20.36 -6.67 -19.34
N LYS A 186 21.32 -6.92 -18.44
CA LYS A 186 22.20 -8.09 -18.49
C LYS A 186 21.43 -9.41 -18.32
N ILE A 187 20.42 -9.44 -17.45
CA ILE A 187 19.51 -10.60 -17.32
C ILE A 187 18.75 -10.83 -18.63
N LEU A 188 18.18 -9.77 -19.22
CA LEU A 188 17.46 -9.90 -20.50
C LEU A 188 18.36 -10.47 -21.60
N GLU A 189 19.59 -9.97 -21.71
CA GLU A 189 20.59 -10.48 -22.65
C GLU A 189 20.92 -11.96 -22.40
N ALA A 190 21.17 -12.35 -21.15
CA ALA A 190 21.49 -13.72 -20.79
C ALA A 190 20.33 -14.67 -21.11
N VAL A 191 19.09 -14.25 -20.83
CA VAL A 191 17.88 -15.02 -21.19
C VAL A 191 17.75 -15.16 -22.70
N LEU A 192 17.93 -14.08 -23.46
CA LEU A 192 17.85 -14.12 -24.93
C LEU A 192 18.89 -15.08 -25.52
N ARG A 193 20.16 -14.95 -25.11
CA ARG A 193 21.26 -15.81 -25.58
C ARG A 193 21.02 -17.27 -25.24
N THR A 194 20.59 -17.55 -24.01
CA THR A 194 20.31 -18.91 -23.56
C THR A 194 19.12 -19.51 -24.33
N GLY A 195 18.04 -18.73 -24.49
CA GLY A 195 16.88 -19.11 -25.28
C GLY A 195 17.22 -19.43 -26.73
N ASN A 196 18.00 -18.57 -27.40
CA ASN A 196 18.46 -18.80 -28.77
C ASN A 196 19.31 -20.06 -28.89
N ARG A 197 20.20 -20.30 -27.92
CA ARG A 197 21.05 -21.50 -27.92
C ARG A 197 20.23 -22.78 -27.73
N MET A 198 19.22 -22.77 -26.88
CA MET A 198 18.33 -23.92 -26.64
C MET A 198 17.40 -24.20 -27.83
N ASN A 199 17.05 -23.19 -28.61
CA ASN A 199 16.08 -23.28 -29.69
C ASN A 199 16.70 -23.29 -31.10
N VAL A 200 18.02 -23.56 -31.22
CA VAL A 200 18.70 -23.70 -32.51
C VAL A 200 17.99 -24.73 -33.39
N GLY A 201 17.72 -24.36 -34.65
CA GLY A 201 17.02 -25.23 -35.60
C GLY A 201 15.50 -25.27 -35.44
N THR A 202 14.93 -24.49 -34.51
CA THR A 202 13.48 -24.29 -34.40
C THR A 202 13.08 -22.89 -34.85
N ASN A 203 11.79 -22.66 -35.06
CA ASN A 203 11.23 -21.33 -35.33
C ASN A 203 11.32 -20.34 -34.15
N ARG A 204 11.80 -20.79 -32.97
CA ARG A 204 12.06 -19.96 -31.79
C ARG A 204 13.56 -19.64 -31.61
N GLY A 205 14.42 -20.17 -32.46
CA GLY A 205 15.84 -19.81 -32.49
C GLY A 205 16.09 -18.48 -33.20
N ASP A 206 17.29 -17.93 -33.03
CA ASP A 206 17.73 -16.67 -33.66
C ASP A 206 16.78 -15.47 -33.43
N ALA A 207 16.12 -15.46 -32.28
CA ALA A 207 15.28 -14.35 -31.87
C ALA A 207 16.13 -13.12 -31.53
N HIS A 208 15.61 -11.95 -31.85
CA HIS A 208 16.25 -10.66 -31.54
C HIS A 208 15.65 -10.01 -30.28
N ALA A 209 14.47 -10.45 -29.85
CA ALA A 209 13.76 -9.97 -28.66
C ALA A 209 12.77 -11.03 -28.18
N PHE A 210 12.25 -10.86 -26.96
CA PHE A 210 11.16 -11.65 -26.40
C PHE A 210 10.21 -10.77 -25.58
N LYS A 211 8.94 -11.16 -25.42
CA LYS A 211 7.99 -10.46 -24.54
C LYS A 211 8.39 -10.64 -23.07
N LEU A 212 8.37 -9.59 -22.25
CA LEU A 212 8.83 -9.65 -20.86
C LEU A 212 8.12 -10.71 -20.01
N ASP A 213 6.85 -11.05 -20.30
CA ASP A 213 6.13 -12.14 -19.64
C ASP A 213 6.86 -13.50 -19.74
N THR A 214 7.77 -13.67 -20.69
CA THR A 214 8.62 -14.87 -20.81
C THR A 214 9.50 -15.06 -19.58
N LEU A 215 9.90 -13.98 -18.90
CA LEU A 215 10.69 -14.02 -17.67
C LEU A 215 10.00 -14.83 -16.57
N LEU A 216 8.67 -14.73 -16.48
CA LEU A 216 7.86 -15.44 -15.48
C LEU A 216 7.83 -16.95 -15.73
N LYS A 217 8.11 -17.40 -16.96
CA LYS A 217 8.08 -18.80 -17.37
C LYS A 217 9.41 -19.52 -17.18
N LEU A 218 10.49 -18.79 -16.86
CA LEU A 218 11.84 -19.36 -16.76
C LEU A 218 11.98 -20.37 -15.61
N VAL A 219 11.10 -20.28 -14.60
CA VAL A 219 11.06 -21.26 -13.49
C VAL A 219 10.34 -22.54 -13.84
N ASP A 220 9.52 -22.56 -14.89
CA ASP A 220 8.79 -23.75 -15.31
C ASP A 220 9.64 -24.67 -16.22
N ILE A 221 10.66 -24.10 -16.87
CA ILE A 221 11.58 -24.83 -17.74
C ILE A 221 12.64 -25.51 -16.88
N LYS A 222 12.55 -26.82 -16.72
CA LYS A 222 13.43 -27.62 -15.87
C LYS A 222 14.50 -28.38 -16.67
N GLY A 223 15.67 -28.52 -16.08
CA GLY A 223 16.73 -29.40 -16.56
C GLY A 223 16.40 -30.89 -16.39
N THR A 224 17.30 -31.75 -16.86
CA THR A 224 17.15 -33.21 -16.78
C THR A 224 17.11 -33.75 -15.35
N ASP A 225 17.62 -32.98 -14.38
CA ASP A 225 17.57 -33.30 -12.95
C ASP A 225 16.19 -33.06 -12.31
N GLY A 226 15.26 -32.43 -13.05
CA GLY A 226 13.92 -32.07 -12.58
C GLY A 226 13.90 -31.02 -11.45
N LYS A 227 15.06 -30.47 -11.08
CA LYS A 227 15.25 -29.59 -9.92
C LYS A 227 15.74 -28.22 -10.35
N THR A 228 16.75 -28.16 -11.21
CA THR A 228 17.34 -26.91 -11.67
C THR A 228 16.50 -26.32 -12.79
N THR A 229 16.05 -25.08 -12.62
CA THR A 229 15.27 -24.37 -13.66
C THR A 229 16.19 -23.58 -14.59
N LEU A 230 15.67 -23.13 -15.73
CA LEU A 230 16.40 -22.25 -16.63
C LEU A 230 16.84 -20.95 -15.95
N LEU A 231 16.01 -20.41 -15.05
CA LEU A 231 16.38 -19.23 -14.27
C LEU A 231 17.56 -19.49 -13.33
N HIS A 232 17.63 -20.67 -12.70
CA HIS A 232 18.79 -21.04 -11.87
C HIS A 232 20.08 -21.02 -12.67
N PHE A 233 20.05 -21.61 -13.87
CA PHE A 233 21.20 -21.62 -14.77
C PHE A 233 21.62 -20.20 -15.18
N VAL A 234 20.66 -19.36 -15.60
CA VAL A 234 20.93 -17.96 -15.99
C VAL A 234 21.56 -17.18 -14.82
N VAL A 235 21.00 -17.31 -13.61
CA VAL A 235 21.56 -16.66 -12.41
C VAL A 235 22.98 -17.14 -12.15
N GLN A 236 23.25 -18.44 -12.18
CA GLN A 236 24.60 -18.98 -11.96
C GLN A 236 25.62 -18.46 -12.97
N GLU A 237 25.26 -18.35 -14.25
CA GLU A 237 26.14 -17.80 -15.28
C GLU A 237 26.41 -16.30 -15.07
N ILE A 238 25.40 -15.51 -14.72
CA ILE A 238 25.58 -14.09 -14.42
C ILE A 238 26.46 -13.92 -13.18
N VAL A 239 26.20 -14.68 -12.11
CA VAL A 239 27.00 -14.68 -10.89
C VAL A 239 28.46 -14.99 -11.17
N ARG A 240 28.74 -16.00 -11.99
CA ARG A 240 30.12 -16.35 -12.39
C ARG A 240 30.80 -15.20 -13.12
N THR A 241 30.13 -14.59 -14.09
CA THR A 241 30.71 -13.48 -14.87
C THR A 241 30.92 -12.23 -14.03
N GLU A 242 29.93 -11.77 -13.27
CA GLU A 242 30.03 -10.59 -12.41
C GLU A 242 31.08 -10.76 -11.31
N GLY A 243 31.14 -11.94 -10.68
CA GLY A 243 32.15 -12.26 -9.68
C GLY A 243 33.59 -12.13 -10.21
N SER A 244 33.83 -12.62 -11.43
CA SER A 244 35.16 -12.52 -12.07
C SER A 244 35.55 -11.09 -12.44
N HIS A 245 34.60 -10.27 -12.90
CA HIS A 245 34.86 -8.89 -13.27
C HIS A 245 35.26 -8.03 -12.07
N ILE A 246 34.59 -8.18 -10.93
CA ILE A 246 34.82 -7.32 -9.76
C ILE A 246 36.18 -7.62 -9.13
N SER A 247 36.58 -8.89 -9.08
CA SER A 247 37.89 -9.26 -8.56
C SER A 247 39.04 -8.85 -9.50
N GLY A 248 38.82 -8.86 -10.82
CA GLY A 248 39.78 -8.36 -11.80
C GLY A 248 40.02 -6.85 -11.71
N SER A 249 39.00 -6.05 -11.36
CA SER A 249 39.14 -4.60 -11.15
C SER A 249 39.88 -4.23 -9.85
N ASN A 250 39.88 -5.11 -8.84
CA ASN A 250 40.58 -4.88 -7.57
C ASN A 250 42.07 -5.28 -7.59
N HIS A 251 42.55 -5.94 -8.65
CA HIS A 251 43.97 -6.28 -8.83
C HIS A 251 44.49 -5.93 -10.24
N PRO A 252 44.87 -4.66 -10.50
CA PRO A 252 45.38 -4.23 -11.81
C PRO A 252 46.76 -4.79 -12.20
N HIS A 253 47.46 -5.49 -11.30
CA HIS A 253 48.86 -5.91 -11.46
C HIS A 253 49.09 -7.42 -11.30
N ALA A 254 48.14 -8.27 -11.71
CA ALA A 254 48.34 -9.72 -11.79
C ALA A 254 48.60 -10.19 -13.24
N SER A 255 49.16 -9.33 -14.08
CA SER A 255 49.60 -9.69 -15.45
C SER A 255 51.09 -10.03 -15.45
N ASP A 256 51.49 -11.06 -14.69
CA ASP A 256 52.54 -12.00 -15.09
C ASP A 256 52.67 -13.09 -14.02
N ASN A 257 52.81 -14.34 -14.46
CA ASN A 257 52.89 -15.58 -13.67
C ASN A 257 51.54 -16.20 -13.30
N GLY A 258 51.26 -17.35 -13.94
CA GLY A 258 50.05 -18.16 -13.83
C GLY A 258 49.65 -18.51 -12.40
N HIS A 259 48.85 -17.64 -11.80
CA HIS A 259 48.16 -17.93 -10.55
C HIS A 259 47.04 -18.93 -10.83
N GLN A 260 47.19 -20.13 -10.28
CA GLN A 260 46.16 -21.15 -10.28
C GLN A 260 45.08 -20.69 -9.29
N TYR A 261 43.90 -20.31 -9.79
CA TYR A 261 42.77 -19.89 -8.94
C TYR A 261 42.51 -20.92 -7.85
N THR A 262 42.48 -20.50 -6.59
CA THR A 262 42.16 -21.41 -5.49
C THR A 262 40.65 -21.66 -5.45
N LEU A 263 40.24 -22.80 -4.90
CA LEU A 263 38.82 -23.09 -4.67
C LEU A 263 38.13 -22.04 -3.78
N GLN A 264 38.90 -21.36 -2.93
CA GLN A 264 38.40 -20.28 -2.09
C GLN A 264 38.09 -19.02 -2.92
N ASP A 265 38.95 -18.67 -3.88
CA ASP A 265 38.73 -17.55 -4.79
C ASP A 265 37.46 -17.73 -5.62
N GLU A 266 37.20 -18.95 -6.12
CA GLU A 266 35.97 -19.24 -6.88
C GLU A 266 34.69 -19.06 -6.04
N VAL A 267 34.73 -19.43 -4.77
CA VAL A 267 33.59 -19.27 -3.87
C VAL A 267 33.36 -17.79 -3.56
N ASP A 268 34.43 -17.04 -3.35
CA ASP A 268 34.34 -15.60 -3.08
C ASP A 268 33.83 -14.83 -4.32
N PHE A 269 34.23 -15.22 -5.54
CA PHE A 269 33.65 -14.68 -6.78
C PHE A 269 32.17 -14.98 -6.91
N LYS A 270 31.75 -16.22 -6.63
CA LYS A 270 30.33 -16.60 -6.67
C LYS A 270 29.52 -15.84 -5.63
N LYS A 271 30.07 -15.58 -4.45
CA LYS A 271 29.41 -14.78 -3.41
C LYS A 271 29.22 -13.34 -3.86
N LEU A 272 30.27 -12.72 -4.41
CA LEU A 272 30.25 -11.34 -4.86
C LEU A 272 29.29 -11.14 -6.04
N GLY A 273 29.35 -12.03 -7.04
CA GLY A 273 28.40 -12.01 -8.16
C GLY A 273 26.96 -12.21 -7.72
N LEU A 274 26.70 -13.11 -6.75
CA LEU A 274 25.36 -13.32 -6.21
C LEU A 274 24.84 -12.08 -5.50
N GLN A 275 25.70 -11.37 -4.76
CA GLN A 275 25.33 -10.11 -4.11
C GLN A 275 24.86 -9.08 -5.14
N VAL A 276 25.57 -8.93 -6.27
CA VAL A 276 25.15 -7.99 -7.33
C VAL A 276 23.79 -8.38 -7.92
N VAL A 277 23.59 -9.65 -8.28
CA VAL A 277 22.31 -10.09 -8.86
C VAL A 277 21.15 -9.92 -7.87
N SER A 278 21.36 -10.27 -6.60
CA SER A 278 20.35 -10.09 -5.54
C SER A 278 20.07 -8.63 -5.19
N GLY A 279 20.98 -7.70 -5.55
CA GLY A 279 20.81 -6.26 -5.37
C GLY A 279 19.76 -5.65 -6.31
N LEU A 280 19.43 -6.31 -7.42
CA LEU A 280 18.52 -5.77 -8.44
C LEU A 280 17.12 -5.42 -7.88
N SER A 281 16.59 -6.22 -6.95
CA SER A 281 15.30 -5.94 -6.29
C SER A 281 15.35 -4.65 -5.46
N GLY A 282 16.53 -4.23 -5.00
CA GLY A 282 16.76 -2.95 -4.33
C GLY A 282 16.97 -1.77 -5.29
N GLU A 283 17.46 -2.02 -6.51
CA GLU A 283 17.59 -1.00 -7.56
C GLU A 283 16.22 -0.62 -8.14
N LEU A 284 15.32 -1.59 -8.29
CA LEU A 284 14.02 -1.43 -8.94
C LEU A 284 12.88 -1.24 -7.92
N THR A 285 13.07 -0.39 -6.91
CA THR A 285 12.08 -0.21 -5.84
C THR A 285 10.85 0.55 -6.30
N ASN A 286 11.00 1.57 -7.15
CA ASN A 286 9.87 2.34 -7.65
C ASN A 286 9.08 1.55 -8.69
N VAL A 287 9.72 0.65 -9.44
CA VAL A 287 9.01 -0.36 -10.26
C VAL A 287 8.01 -1.17 -9.43
N LYS A 288 8.39 -1.63 -8.24
CA LYS A 288 7.49 -2.39 -7.35
C LYS A 288 6.32 -1.54 -6.83
N LYS A 289 6.56 -0.25 -6.55
CA LYS A 289 5.52 0.69 -6.14
C LYS A 289 4.56 0.99 -7.29
N ALA A 290 5.09 1.31 -8.47
CA ALA A 290 4.33 1.56 -9.69
C ALA A 290 3.43 0.37 -10.06
N ALA A 291 3.92 -0.86 -9.88
CA ALA A 291 3.14 -2.08 -10.10
C ALA A 291 1.94 -2.27 -9.16
N ALA A 292 1.85 -1.51 -8.07
CA ALA A 292 0.72 -1.54 -7.13
C ALA A 292 -0.26 -0.38 -7.35
N MET A 293 0.04 0.54 -8.27
CA MET A 293 -0.82 1.66 -8.62
C MET A 293 -1.87 1.25 -9.66
N ASP A 294 -2.92 2.05 -9.74
CA ASP A 294 -4.00 1.89 -10.73
C ASP A 294 -4.16 3.19 -11.53
N SER A 295 -4.04 3.09 -12.84
CA SER A 295 -4.04 4.26 -13.73
C SER A 295 -5.39 4.96 -13.74
N ASP A 296 -6.50 4.21 -13.69
CA ASP A 296 -7.85 4.77 -13.75
C ASP A 296 -8.18 5.49 -12.44
N VAL A 297 -7.70 4.95 -11.31
CA VAL A 297 -7.82 5.60 -9.99
C VAL A 297 -7.07 6.94 -9.99
N LEU A 298 -5.81 6.97 -10.44
CA LEU A 298 -5.02 8.21 -10.48
C LEU A 298 -5.69 9.29 -11.37
N SER A 299 -6.14 8.93 -12.57
CA SER A 299 -6.85 9.87 -13.44
C SER A 299 -8.20 10.32 -12.87
N SER A 300 -8.93 9.41 -12.21
CA SER A 300 -10.15 9.75 -11.48
C SER A 300 -9.87 10.78 -10.38
N ASP A 301 -8.77 10.63 -9.63
CA ASP A 301 -8.40 11.51 -8.54
C ASP A 301 -7.98 12.91 -9.03
N VAL A 302 -7.22 13.02 -10.12
CA VAL A 302 -6.97 14.31 -10.79
C VAL A 302 -8.29 14.96 -11.23
N ALA A 303 -9.21 14.17 -11.79
CA ALA A 303 -10.52 14.69 -12.19
C ALA A 303 -11.39 15.10 -10.99
N LYS A 304 -11.25 14.45 -9.82
CA LYS A 304 -11.91 14.87 -8.57
C LYS A 304 -11.39 16.22 -8.10
N LEU A 305 -10.08 16.46 -8.17
CA LEU A 305 -9.50 17.78 -7.88
C LEU A 305 -10.11 18.84 -8.80
N SER A 306 -10.14 18.61 -10.11
CA SER A 306 -10.76 19.57 -11.07
C SER A 306 -12.21 19.91 -10.70
N ARG A 307 -13.03 18.88 -10.45
CA ARG A 307 -14.44 19.08 -10.06
C ARG A 307 -14.57 19.80 -8.71
N GLY A 308 -13.65 19.58 -7.77
CA GLY A 308 -13.64 20.27 -6.49
C GLY A 308 -13.41 21.76 -6.64
N ILE A 309 -12.43 22.17 -7.46
CA ILE A 309 -12.20 23.59 -7.79
C ILE A 309 -13.46 24.21 -8.42
N GLU A 310 -14.06 23.55 -9.40
CA GLU A 310 -15.30 24.02 -10.03
C GLU A 310 -16.44 24.23 -9.03
N LYS A 311 -16.57 23.35 -8.03
CA LYS A 311 -17.55 23.51 -6.94
C LYS A 311 -17.24 24.74 -6.09
N VAL A 312 -15.98 24.97 -5.72
CA VAL A 312 -15.59 26.17 -4.95
C VAL A 312 -15.93 27.44 -5.73
N VAL A 313 -15.65 27.47 -7.04
CA VAL A 313 -16.04 28.58 -7.95
C VAL A 313 -17.56 28.80 -7.91
N GLN A 314 -18.37 27.74 -7.96
CA GLN A 314 -19.83 27.86 -7.87
C GLN A 314 -20.29 28.42 -6.52
N VAL A 315 -19.66 28.02 -5.41
CA VAL A 315 -20.00 28.53 -4.07
C VAL A 315 -19.68 30.02 -3.96
N VAL A 316 -18.56 30.48 -4.50
CA VAL A 316 -18.20 31.91 -4.53
C VAL A 316 -19.25 32.71 -5.32
N LYS A 317 -19.63 32.25 -6.52
CA LYS A 317 -20.65 32.93 -7.34
C LYS A 317 -21.98 33.07 -6.61
N LEU A 318 -22.47 31.99 -6.01
CA LEU A 318 -23.71 32.01 -5.22
C LEU A 318 -23.63 33.00 -4.05
N ASN A 319 -22.45 33.09 -3.42
CA ASN A 319 -22.25 33.95 -2.27
C ASN A 319 -22.22 35.46 -2.65
N GLU A 320 -21.75 35.79 -3.85
CA GLU A 320 -21.69 37.16 -4.38
C GLU A 320 -23.04 37.67 -4.91
N GLU A 321 -23.98 36.78 -5.26
CA GLU A 321 -25.33 37.14 -5.71
C GLU A 321 -26.20 37.75 -4.59
N LEU A 322 -25.84 37.54 -3.32
CA LEU A 322 -26.55 38.11 -2.18
C LEU A 322 -26.06 39.53 -1.87
N PRO A 323 -26.92 40.41 -1.29
CA PRO A 323 -26.50 41.76 -0.89
C PRO A 323 -25.23 41.71 -0.05
N LEU A 324 -24.20 42.44 -0.47
CA LEU A 324 -22.86 42.42 0.13
C LEU A 324 -22.91 42.85 1.61
N LYS A 325 -23.08 41.89 2.52
CA LYS A 325 -22.69 42.02 3.92
C LYS A 325 -21.17 41.83 4.01
N GLU A 326 -20.51 42.59 4.88
CA GLU A 326 -19.06 42.50 5.10
C GLU A 326 -18.58 41.06 5.37
N THR A 327 -19.42 40.25 6.02
CA THR A 327 -19.17 38.84 6.28
C THR A 327 -19.18 37.94 5.03
N ASN A 328 -19.96 38.26 3.99
CA ASN A 328 -19.93 37.50 2.73
C ASN A 328 -18.67 37.81 1.93
N LYS A 329 -18.15 39.04 2.06
CA LYS A 329 -16.93 39.46 1.38
C LYS A 329 -15.71 38.68 1.89
N LYS A 330 -15.55 38.57 3.22
CA LYS A 330 -14.44 37.81 3.82
C LYS A 330 -14.33 36.38 3.30
N PHE A 331 -15.44 35.61 3.32
CA PHE A 331 -15.49 34.27 2.75
C PHE A 331 -15.07 34.25 1.27
N SER A 332 -15.63 35.16 0.46
CA SER A 332 -15.34 35.19 -0.98
C SER A 332 -13.88 35.51 -1.26
N ASP A 333 -13.28 36.45 -0.52
CA ASP A 333 -11.87 36.82 -0.64
C ASP A 333 -10.96 35.63 -0.26
N ALA A 334 -11.29 34.91 0.82
CA ALA A 334 -10.56 33.70 1.22
C ALA A 334 -10.61 32.59 0.15
N MET A 335 -11.80 32.30 -0.37
CA MET A 335 -11.97 31.29 -1.43
C MET A 335 -11.26 31.71 -2.72
N LYS A 336 -11.29 32.99 -3.12
CA LYS A 336 -10.55 33.48 -4.29
C LYS A 336 -9.05 33.30 -4.13
N GLY A 337 -8.51 33.61 -2.94
CA GLY A 337 -7.10 33.38 -2.64
C GLY A 337 -6.71 31.90 -2.75
N PHE A 338 -7.61 30.98 -2.41
CA PHE A 338 -7.40 29.55 -2.69
C PHE A 338 -7.48 29.24 -4.19
N LEU A 339 -8.52 29.70 -4.89
CA LEU A 339 -8.75 29.39 -6.31
C LEU A 339 -7.56 29.76 -7.20
N GLU A 340 -6.96 30.93 -6.99
CA GLU A 340 -5.76 31.37 -7.72
C GLU A 340 -4.61 30.35 -7.60
N ARG A 341 -4.38 29.82 -6.39
CA ARG A 341 -3.34 28.79 -6.16
C ARG A 341 -3.78 27.42 -6.67
N GLY A 342 -5.01 27.03 -6.37
CA GLY A 342 -5.57 25.72 -6.72
C GLY A 342 -5.58 25.47 -8.23
N GLU A 343 -5.97 26.47 -9.04
CA GLU A 343 -6.00 26.35 -10.50
C GLU A 343 -4.59 26.18 -11.10
N GLN A 344 -3.59 26.87 -10.53
CA GLN A 344 -2.20 26.74 -10.95
C GLN A 344 -1.62 25.36 -10.59
N GLU A 345 -1.88 24.88 -9.38
CA GLU A 345 -1.47 23.55 -8.92
C GLU A 345 -2.19 22.44 -9.71
N LEU A 346 -3.48 22.62 -10.02
CA LEU A 346 -4.24 21.70 -10.86
C LEU A 346 -3.66 21.61 -12.28
N SER A 347 -3.30 22.76 -12.87
CA SER A 347 -2.67 22.77 -14.20
C SER A 347 -1.33 22.04 -14.18
N THR A 348 -0.58 22.19 -13.08
CA THR A 348 0.71 21.52 -12.88
C THR A 348 0.53 20.01 -12.75
N ILE A 349 -0.43 19.55 -11.94
CA ILE A 349 -0.63 18.11 -11.71
C ILE A 349 -1.17 17.40 -12.97
N GLN A 350 -2.02 18.06 -13.76
CA GLN A 350 -2.47 17.53 -15.06
C GLN A 350 -1.32 17.40 -16.07
N ALA A 351 -0.38 18.35 -16.06
CA ALA A 351 0.82 18.25 -16.89
C ALA A 351 1.72 17.09 -16.45
N GLN A 352 1.91 16.91 -15.13
CA GLN A 352 2.66 15.80 -14.56
C GLN A 352 2.02 14.45 -14.87
N GLU A 353 0.70 14.31 -14.74
CA GLU A 353 -0.04 13.10 -15.13
C GLU A 353 0.26 12.74 -16.59
N LYS A 354 0.11 13.70 -17.51
CA LYS A 354 0.36 13.48 -18.93
C LYS A 354 1.80 13.05 -19.20
N ASN A 355 2.77 13.69 -18.57
CA ASN A 355 4.19 13.38 -18.75
C ASN A 355 4.52 11.99 -18.21
N ALA A 356 4.08 11.66 -16.99
CA ALA A 356 4.29 10.36 -16.39
C ALA A 356 3.69 9.24 -17.23
N LEU A 357 2.43 9.38 -17.69
CA LEU A 357 1.79 8.39 -18.55
C LEU A 357 2.47 8.27 -19.94
N SER A 358 3.03 9.37 -20.47
CA SER A 358 3.86 9.32 -21.68
C SER A 358 5.13 8.51 -21.44
N SER A 359 5.83 8.75 -20.33
CA SER A 359 7.02 7.97 -19.94
C SER A 359 6.72 6.48 -19.79
N VAL A 360 5.58 6.12 -19.18
CA VAL A 360 5.12 4.72 -19.08
C VAL A 360 4.88 4.12 -20.46
N LYS A 361 4.25 4.87 -21.37
CA LYS A 361 4.02 4.41 -22.74
C LYS A 361 5.34 4.21 -23.50
N GLU A 362 6.28 5.14 -23.36
CA GLU A 362 7.59 5.08 -23.99
C GLU A 362 8.41 3.90 -23.49
N ILE A 363 8.44 3.65 -22.17
CA ILE A 363 9.17 2.50 -21.62
C ILE A 363 8.51 1.18 -22.02
N THR A 364 7.17 1.13 -22.10
CA THR A 364 6.46 -0.04 -22.61
C THR A 364 6.82 -0.30 -24.07
N GLN A 365 6.87 0.74 -24.90
CA GLN A 365 7.29 0.63 -26.29
C GLN A 365 8.78 0.23 -26.43
N TYR A 366 9.64 0.71 -25.54
CA TYR A 366 11.06 0.35 -25.53
C TYR A 366 11.27 -1.17 -25.34
N PHE A 367 10.51 -1.81 -24.46
CA PHE A 367 10.64 -3.26 -24.21
C PHE A 367 9.76 -4.14 -25.11
N HIS A 368 8.56 -3.69 -25.50
CA HIS A 368 7.59 -4.51 -26.25
C HIS A 368 7.46 -4.15 -27.74
N GLY A 369 8.09 -3.05 -28.19
CA GLY A 369 8.02 -2.59 -29.58
C GLY A 369 6.58 -2.44 -30.07
N ASN A 370 6.28 -3.04 -31.23
CA ASN A 370 4.94 -2.98 -31.82
C ASN A 370 3.85 -3.68 -30.97
N SER A 371 4.22 -4.62 -30.09
CA SER A 371 3.26 -5.29 -29.19
C SER A 371 2.76 -4.37 -28.08
N ALA A 372 3.38 -3.20 -27.85
CA ALA A 372 2.93 -2.24 -26.85
C ALA A 372 1.50 -1.73 -27.10
N LYS A 373 1.03 -1.75 -28.36
CA LYS A 373 -0.34 -1.35 -28.72
C LYS A 373 -1.40 -2.38 -28.31
N GLU A 374 -0.99 -3.61 -28.04
CA GLU A 374 -1.87 -4.70 -27.60
C GLU A 374 -2.01 -4.75 -26.07
N GLU A 375 -1.21 -3.95 -25.35
CA GLU A 375 -1.21 -3.95 -23.89
C GLU A 375 -2.44 -3.21 -23.36
N ALA A 376 -3.34 -3.96 -22.72
CA ALA A 376 -4.60 -3.41 -22.22
C ALA A 376 -4.42 -2.61 -20.93
N HIS A 377 -3.40 -2.93 -20.13
CA HIS A 377 -3.19 -2.31 -18.82
C HIS A 377 -1.93 -1.42 -18.83
N PRO A 378 -2.05 -0.09 -18.62
CA PRO A 378 -0.93 0.86 -18.72
C PRO A 378 0.30 0.48 -17.88
N PHE A 379 0.10 -0.10 -16.70
CA PHE A 379 1.19 -0.47 -15.78
C PHE A 379 1.60 -1.94 -15.84
N ARG A 380 1.17 -2.70 -16.85
CA ARG A 380 1.49 -4.14 -16.97
C ARG A 380 2.98 -4.41 -16.92
N ILE A 381 3.79 -3.57 -17.56
CA ILE A 381 5.25 -3.71 -17.58
C ILE A 381 5.83 -3.76 -16.16
N PHE A 382 5.39 -2.88 -15.27
CA PHE A 382 5.87 -2.85 -13.89
C PHE A 382 5.42 -4.10 -13.13
N MET A 383 4.19 -4.58 -13.35
CA MET A 383 3.67 -5.80 -12.72
C MET A 383 4.52 -7.03 -13.09
N VAL A 384 4.80 -7.20 -14.39
CA VAL A 384 5.62 -8.31 -14.89
C VAL A 384 7.02 -8.27 -14.27
N VAL A 385 7.65 -7.09 -14.22
CA VAL A 385 8.99 -6.96 -13.63
C VAL A 385 8.96 -7.19 -12.12
N ARG A 386 7.99 -6.64 -11.37
CA ARG A 386 7.84 -6.92 -9.93
C ARG A 386 7.71 -8.42 -9.65
N ASP A 387 6.88 -9.11 -10.41
CA ASP A 387 6.64 -10.54 -10.22
C ASP A 387 7.90 -11.34 -10.56
N PHE A 388 8.60 -10.96 -11.64
CA PHE A 388 9.90 -11.54 -11.97
C PHE A 388 10.95 -11.32 -10.88
N LEU A 389 11.04 -10.11 -10.31
CA LEU A 389 11.97 -9.82 -9.22
C LEU A 389 11.71 -10.69 -7.98
N SER A 390 10.44 -10.92 -7.67
CA SER A 390 10.05 -11.82 -6.56
C SER A 390 10.51 -13.26 -6.81
N ILE A 391 10.41 -13.73 -8.06
CA ILE A 391 10.90 -15.04 -8.49
C ILE A 391 12.43 -15.09 -8.43
N LEU A 392 13.11 -14.06 -8.95
CA LEU A 392 14.56 -13.93 -8.97
C LEU A 392 15.14 -13.96 -7.54
N ASP A 393 14.54 -13.22 -6.61
CA ASP A 393 14.93 -13.21 -5.20
C ASP A 393 14.85 -14.61 -4.57
N GLY A 394 13.84 -15.40 -4.94
CA GLY A 394 13.70 -16.81 -4.57
C GLY A 394 14.86 -17.66 -5.09
N VAL A 395 15.14 -17.56 -6.39
CA VAL A 395 16.22 -18.31 -7.04
C VAL A 395 17.59 -17.92 -6.49
N CYS A 396 17.87 -16.64 -6.26
CA CYS A 396 19.13 -16.18 -5.66
C CYS A 396 19.35 -16.78 -4.26
N LYS A 397 18.30 -16.91 -3.44
CA LYS A 397 18.39 -17.59 -2.14
C LYS A 397 18.71 -19.07 -2.28
N GLU A 398 18.12 -19.75 -3.26
CA GLU A 398 18.41 -21.16 -3.53
C GLU A 398 19.84 -21.38 -4.01
N VAL A 399 20.31 -20.56 -4.96
CA VAL A 399 21.70 -20.59 -5.46
C VAL A 399 22.69 -20.29 -4.33
N GLY A 400 22.40 -19.34 -3.44
CA GLY A 400 23.23 -19.04 -2.28
C GLY A 400 23.41 -20.24 -1.34
N LYS A 401 22.32 -20.95 -1.02
CA LYS A 401 22.37 -22.17 -0.19
C LYS A 401 23.20 -23.28 -0.83
N VAL A 402 23.14 -23.42 -2.16
CA VAL A 402 23.96 -24.41 -2.89
C VAL A 402 25.45 -24.06 -2.83
N ASN A 403 25.79 -22.77 -2.99
CA ASN A 403 27.17 -22.31 -2.89
C ASN A 403 27.75 -22.53 -1.48
N GLU A 404 26.98 -22.26 -0.43
CA GLU A 404 27.40 -22.53 0.96
C GLU A 404 27.61 -24.01 1.25
N ARG A 405 26.72 -24.90 0.79
CA ARG A 405 26.87 -26.35 0.96
C ARG A 405 28.11 -26.89 0.26
N THR A 406 28.43 -26.34 -0.92
CA THR A 406 29.64 -26.70 -1.67
C THR A 406 30.90 -26.31 -0.88
N LEU A 407 30.90 -25.16 -0.20
CA LEU A 407 32.01 -24.73 0.67
C LEU A 407 32.18 -25.65 1.91
N VAL A 408 31.08 -26.04 2.55
CA VAL A 408 31.11 -26.91 3.74
C VAL A 408 31.58 -28.33 3.39
N GLY A 409 31.12 -28.90 2.27
CA GLY A 409 31.56 -30.22 1.80
C GLY A 409 33.05 -30.28 1.45
N SER A 410 33.59 -29.21 0.85
CA SER A 410 35.02 -29.13 0.53
C SER A 410 35.92 -29.00 1.77
N ARG A 411 35.46 -28.32 2.84
CA ARG A 411 36.22 -28.24 4.10
C ARG A 411 36.30 -29.56 4.86
N GLN A 412 35.34 -30.46 4.68
CA GLN A 412 35.37 -31.81 5.28
C GLN A 412 36.29 -32.78 4.53
N SER A 413 36.62 -32.50 3.26
CA SER A 413 37.53 -33.32 2.45
C SER A 413 39.03 -33.01 2.67
N VAL A 414 39.37 -31.93 3.38
CA VAL A 414 40.75 -31.51 3.64
C VAL A 414 41.09 -31.72 5.12
N MET A 415 41.11 -32.98 5.55
CA MET A 415 41.82 -33.40 6.77
C MET A 415 43.19 -33.93 6.35
N PRO A 416 44.31 -33.47 6.93
CA PRO A 416 45.61 -34.06 6.63
C PRO A 416 45.65 -35.49 7.19
N ALA A 417 46.05 -36.45 6.35
CA ALA A 417 46.35 -37.80 6.78
C ALA A 417 47.51 -37.76 7.79
N ASN A 418 47.19 -37.87 9.08
CA ASN A 418 48.17 -38.20 10.11
C ASN A 418 48.09 -39.70 10.39
N SER A 419 49.19 -40.36 10.04
CA SER A 419 49.50 -41.77 10.22
C SER A 419 49.27 -42.24 11.65
N ILE A 420 48.46 -43.28 11.82
CA ILE A 420 48.64 -44.25 12.91
C ILE A 420 48.54 -45.64 12.28
N MET A 421 49.67 -46.35 12.25
CA MET A 421 49.72 -47.78 11.94
C MET A 421 48.92 -48.55 12.99
N GLN A 422 47.94 -49.33 12.55
CA GLN A 422 47.49 -50.51 13.31
C GLN A 422 47.28 -51.67 12.34
N THR A 423 48.25 -52.58 12.38
CA THR A 423 48.23 -53.91 11.78
C THR A 423 47.15 -54.78 12.42
N PHE A 424 46.25 -55.33 11.62
CA PHE A 424 45.41 -56.46 12.01
C PHE A 424 45.17 -57.37 10.80
N PHE A 425 45.95 -58.46 10.69
CA PHE A 425 45.48 -59.73 10.12
C PHE A 425 46.26 -60.90 10.76
N PRO A 426 45.59 -61.99 11.16
CA PRO A 426 46.24 -63.18 11.69
C PRO A 426 46.76 -64.10 10.58
N GLU A 427 47.93 -64.65 10.85
CA GLU A 427 48.76 -65.54 10.05
C GLU A 427 48.13 -66.94 9.93
N ILE A 428 47.93 -67.44 8.71
CA ILE A 428 47.62 -68.85 8.42
C ILE A 428 48.85 -69.49 7.79
N ILE A 429 49.42 -70.44 8.52
CA ILE A 429 50.54 -71.31 8.15
C ILE A 429 50.08 -72.29 7.06
N GLY A 430 50.82 -72.36 5.95
CA GLY A 430 50.61 -73.32 4.88
C GLY A 430 51.88 -73.60 4.07
N LYS A 431 52.65 -74.58 4.56
CA LYS A 431 53.81 -75.30 3.99
C LYS A 431 54.14 -75.12 2.48
N GLN A 432 55.42 -74.82 2.24
CA GLN A 432 56.25 -75.18 1.08
C GLN A 432 56.22 -76.71 0.79
N PRO A 433 56.61 -77.23 -0.41
CA PRO A 433 57.90 -76.89 -1.04
C PRO A 433 58.03 -76.93 -2.58
N SER A 434 59.22 -76.48 -3.00
CA SER A 434 60.07 -76.93 -4.12
C SER A 434 59.67 -76.64 -5.56
N ASP A 435 60.49 -75.79 -6.17
CA ASP A 435 61.45 -76.11 -7.24
C ASP A 435 61.34 -75.38 -8.58
N SER A 436 62.54 -74.93 -8.98
CA SER A 436 63.09 -74.79 -10.34
C SER A 436 62.53 -73.74 -11.31
N SER A 437 63.34 -72.67 -11.47
CA SER A 437 63.92 -72.17 -12.74
C SER A 437 63.06 -72.10 -14.00
N GLU A 438 63.00 -70.92 -14.64
CA GLU A 438 63.83 -70.64 -15.83
C GLU A 438 63.71 -69.17 -16.26
N SER A 439 64.78 -68.74 -16.91
CA SER A 439 65.04 -67.45 -17.52
C SER A 439 64.35 -67.31 -18.87
N ASP A 440 64.26 -66.05 -19.32
CA ASP A 440 63.84 -65.51 -20.63
C ASP A 440 62.34 -65.30 -20.89
#